data_AF-A0A8K1G7H2-F1
#
_entry.id   AF-A0A8K1G7H2-F1
#
_cell.length_a   1.000
_cell.length_b   1.000
_cell.length_c   1.000
_cell.angle_alpha   90.00
_cell.angle_beta   90.00
_cell.angle_gamma   90.00
#
_symmetry.space_group_name_H-M   'P 1'
#
loop_
_entity.id
_entity.type
_entity.pdbx_description
1 polymer ?
#
loop_
_entity_poly.entity_id
_entity_poly.type
_entity_poly.pdbx_seq_one_letter_code
_entity_poly.pdbx_strand_id
1 'polypeptide(L)'
;MTLNNAMEGGAQQSSLWEPPEQDGGPGERDGGEGLPEVKRSQPLFIHGSSRQPPQEEPRASSLPSIPNPFPELCSPSNSPILSSPALGQGPPREGTSHVVKVFGEDGACRSLEASAGTTARQLCETLVRRTRALHDHSWALVELHQHLALERCLEDHESVVEVQSSWAPGADSRFVFRKNFAKYELFKSNAQSLFPEVMVSSCLEANKSMAHSELIQNFLNSGSCPEVQGFLQLREAGRKVWKRFHFSLRRSGLYYSTKGTSKDPRHLQYFADLTESNIYYVTQGKKLYGTPTEFGFCIKPHKVRSGVKGLKLLCSEDEQSRSCWMAAFRLFKYGMQLYRNYQQAQARLSPPPWIGPTPLRSVSDNALVAMDFSGCTGRVIENPNEVLTAALEEAQAWRKKTTHRYSLPTACHSSPLSAAIHRTQPWFHGRISREDTQQLIGRQGLVDGVFLVRESQRNPKGFVLSLCHLQRIKHYLILPSEEEGRLYFTMDDGQTRFADLIQLVEFHQINRGILPCKLRHYCTCVAL
;
A
#
# COMPACT_ATOMS: atom_id res chain seq x y z
N MET A 1 -65.87 -26.75 16.60
CA MET A 1 -67.07 -27.02 15.76
C MET A 1 -66.76 -26.47 14.38
N THR A 2 -66.29 -27.35 13.49
CA THR A 2 -67.06 -27.95 12.37
C THR A 2 -67.20 -26.96 11.22
N LEU A 3 -66.41 -27.08 10.14
CA LEU A 3 -66.45 -28.06 9.03
C LEU A 3 -67.28 -27.54 7.83
N ASN A 4 -66.54 -27.28 6.75
CA ASN A 4 -66.70 -27.80 5.38
C ASN A 4 -67.73 -27.29 4.35
N ASN A 5 -67.17 -27.24 3.12
CA ASN A 5 -67.69 -27.52 1.77
C ASN A 5 -68.43 -26.39 1.01
N ALA A 6 -68.30 -26.23 -0.31
CA ALA A 6 -67.42 -26.80 -1.36
C ALA A 6 -67.69 -26.04 -2.70
N MET A 7 -66.71 -26.10 -3.64
CA MET A 7 -66.82 -26.13 -5.14
C MET A 7 -67.54 -24.97 -5.87
N GLU A 8 -67.17 -24.43 -7.04
CA GLU A 8 -66.38 -24.74 -8.27
C GLU A 8 -65.78 -23.39 -8.78
N GLY A 9 -64.82 -23.25 -9.69
CA GLY A 9 -64.14 -24.11 -10.64
C GLY A 9 -63.16 -23.28 -11.51
N GLY A 10 -62.35 -23.94 -12.34
CA GLY A 10 -61.55 -23.30 -13.40
C GLY A 10 -60.03 -23.50 -13.29
N ALA A 11 -59.56 -24.72 -13.56
CA ALA A 11 -58.15 -25.01 -13.82
C ALA A 11 -57.88 -24.99 -15.34
N GLN A 12 -56.76 -24.40 -15.76
CA GLN A 12 -56.14 -24.65 -17.06
C GLN A 12 -54.76 -25.27 -16.83
N GLN A 13 -54.58 -26.42 -17.47
CA GLN A 13 -53.50 -27.37 -17.28
C GLN A 13 -52.52 -27.31 -18.45
N SER A 14 -51.29 -27.73 -18.14
CA SER A 14 -50.20 -28.11 -19.03
C SER A 14 -50.53 -29.20 -20.07
N SER A 15 -49.84 -29.17 -21.21
CA SER A 15 -49.46 -30.32 -22.05
C SER A 15 -48.17 -29.93 -22.79
N LEU A 16 -47.01 -30.58 -22.63
CA LEU A 16 -46.57 -31.93 -23.01
C LEU A 16 -46.93 -32.30 -24.46
N TRP A 17 -45.90 -32.40 -25.30
CA TRP A 17 -45.94 -33.01 -26.63
C TRP A 17 -45.05 -34.27 -26.61
N GLU A 18 -45.65 -35.38 -27.01
CA GLU A 18 -45.09 -36.74 -27.12
C GLU A 18 -44.76 -37.08 -28.61
N PRO A 19 -44.09 -38.21 -28.89
CA PRO A 19 -43.31 -38.48 -30.10
C PRO A 19 -44.08 -39.31 -31.16
N PRO A 20 -43.43 -39.76 -32.25
CA PRO A 20 -43.88 -40.92 -33.00
C PRO A 20 -42.94 -42.15 -32.86
N GLU A 21 -43.57 -43.31 -32.64
CA GLU A 21 -43.11 -44.70 -32.88
C GLU A 21 -43.03 -45.01 -34.40
N GLN A 22 -42.46 -46.08 -34.99
CA GLN A 22 -41.90 -47.41 -34.67
C GLN A 22 -41.07 -47.80 -35.95
N ASP A 23 -40.08 -48.69 -35.96
CA ASP A 23 -40.25 -50.15 -36.12
C ASP A 23 -38.88 -50.87 -36.29
N GLY A 24 -38.81 -52.14 -35.87
CA GLY A 24 -37.82 -53.13 -36.37
C GLY A 24 -36.63 -53.53 -35.47
N GLY A 25 -36.74 -54.63 -34.70
CA GLY A 25 -35.58 -55.43 -34.24
C GLY A 25 -35.02 -56.36 -35.36
N PRO A 26 -34.12 -57.34 -35.09
CA PRO A 26 -33.52 -57.78 -33.82
C PRO A 26 -31.97 -58.01 -33.87
N GLY A 27 -31.35 -58.35 -32.73
CA GLY A 27 -30.22 -59.31 -32.69
C GLY A 27 -28.87 -58.83 -32.14
N GLU A 28 -28.53 -59.34 -30.95
CA GLU A 28 -27.20 -59.80 -30.49
C GLU A 28 -25.91 -59.13 -31.01
N ARG A 29 -25.12 -58.50 -30.12
CA ARG A 29 -23.89 -59.10 -29.52
C ARG A 29 -23.08 -58.09 -28.69
N ASP A 30 -22.37 -58.69 -27.75
CA ASP A 30 -21.36 -58.19 -26.82
C ASP A 30 -20.30 -57.26 -27.44
N GLY A 31 -19.84 -56.26 -26.69
CA GLY A 31 -18.76 -55.35 -27.11
C GLY A 31 -18.62 -54.12 -26.21
N GLY A 32 -17.67 -54.16 -25.28
CA GLY A 32 -17.30 -52.99 -24.48
C GLY A 32 -16.63 -51.92 -25.34
N GLU A 33 -17.08 -50.67 -25.21
CA GLU A 33 -16.40 -49.50 -25.76
C GLU A 33 -15.96 -48.57 -24.62
N GLY A 34 -14.65 -48.40 -24.51
CA GLY A 34 -14.01 -47.44 -23.62
C GLY A 34 -14.20 -46.01 -24.09
N LEU A 35 -14.13 -45.09 -23.11
CA LEU A 35 -14.03 -43.64 -23.34
C LEU A 35 -12.91 -43.30 -24.35
N PRO A 36 -13.10 -42.28 -25.21
CA PRO A 36 -12.15 -41.98 -26.27
C PRO A 36 -10.80 -41.54 -25.69
N GLU A 37 -9.74 -42.23 -26.07
CA GLU A 37 -8.36 -41.93 -25.70
C GLU A 37 -7.93 -40.60 -26.34
N VAL A 38 -7.66 -39.60 -25.50
CA VAL A 38 -7.18 -38.28 -25.94
C VAL A 38 -5.75 -38.42 -26.47
N LYS A 39 -5.57 -38.33 -27.80
CA LYS A 39 -4.25 -38.34 -28.44
C LYS A 39 -3.47 -37.07 -28.07
N ARG A 40 -2.28 -37.25 -27.47
CA ARG A 40 -1.34 -36.18 -27.11
C ARG A 40 -0.59 -35.63 -28.33
N SER A 41 -0.39 -34.30 -28.37
CA SER A 41 0.39 -33.62 -29.42
C SER A 41 1.89 -33.96 -29.34
N GLN A 42 2.56 -34.07 -30.49
CA GLN A 42 3.99 -34.42 -30.57
C GLN A 42 4.93 -33.19 -30.52
N PRO A 43 6.14 -33.32 -29.94
CA PRO A 43 7.12 -32.24 -29.87
C PRO A 43 7.83 -31.97 -31.21
N LEU A 44 8.16 -30.70 -31.47
CA LEU A 44 8.95 -30.28 -32.63
C LEU A 44 10.46 -30.34 -32.34
N PHE A 45 11.23 -30.99 -33.21
CA PHE A 45 12.70 -31.07 -33.12
C PHE A 45 13.37 -29.91 -33.88
N ILE A 46 14.28 -29.19 -33.21
CA ILE A 46 15.12 -28.15 -33.84
C ILE A 46 16.53 -28.72 -34.05
N HIS A 47 16.98 -28.79 -35.31
CA HIS A 47 18.33 -29.23 -35.66
C HIS A 47 19.38 -28.17 -35.28
N GLY A 48 20.36 -28.55 -34.44
CA GLY A 48 21.51 -27.71 -34.11
C GLY A 48 22.58 -27.77 -35.18
N SER A 49 22.88 -26.63 -35.83
CA SER A 49 24.03 -26.46 -36.71
C SER A 49 25.27 -26.06 -35.91
N SER A 50 26.28 -26.92 -35.92
CA SER A 50 27.61 -26.66 -35.34
C SER A 50 28.38 -25.67 -36.23
N ARG A 51 28.82 -24.55 -35.65
CA ARG A 51 29.92 -23.73 -36.17
C ARG A 51 30.87 -23.38 -35.02
N GLN A 52 32.07 -23.96 -35.07
CA GLN A 52 33.19 -23.65 -34.18
C GLN A 52 33.74 -22.23 -34.44
N PRO A 53 34.13 -21.48 -33.40
CA PRO A 53 35.05 -20.35 -33.53
C PRO A 53 36.53 -20.79 -33.35
N PRO A 54 37.51 -20.12 -33.98
CA PRO A 54 38.92 -20.53 -33.96
C PRO A 54 39.67 -20.10 -32.68
N GLN A 55 40.73 -20.85 -32.37
CA GLN A 55 41.71 -20.64 -31.29
C GLN A 55 42.68 -19.49 -31.60
N GLU A 56 43.03 -18.67 -30.60
CA GLU A 56 44.26 -17.88 -30.56
C GLU A 56 44.95 -17.99 -29.19
N GLU A 57 46.28 -18.12 -29.23
CA GLU A 57 47.25 -18.34 -28.14
C GLU A 57 47.74 -17.03 -27.46
N PRO A 58 48.38 -17.11 -26.27
CA PRO A 58 48.59 -15.94 -25.39
C PRO A 58 49.90 -15.19 -25.67
N ARG A 59 49.86 -13.85 -25.68
CA ARG A 59 51.07 -13.00 -25.51
C ARG A 59 50.78 -11.76 -24.66
N ALA A 60 51.68 -11.51 -23.72
CA ALA A 60 51.69 -10.38 -22.80
C ALA A 60 52.09 -9.07 -23.50
N SER A 61 51.35 -7.99 -23.23
CA SER A 61 51.84 -6.62 -23.40
C SER A 61 51.12 -5.65 -22.45
N SER A 62 51.89 -4.67 -22.01
CA SER A 62 51.72 -3.72 -20.90
C SER A 62 50.47 -2.83 -20.93
N LEU A 63 49.87 -2.64 -19.75
CA LEU A 63 48.79 -1.68 -19.49
C LEU A 63 49.28 -0.21 -19.55
N PRO A 64 48.49 0.74 -20.07
CA PRO A 64 48.78 2.17 -19.95
C PRO A 64 48.48 2.70 -18.53
N SER A 65 49.30 3.66 -18.08
CA SER A 65 49.32 4.25 -16.75
C SER A 65 48.00 4.98 -16.38
N ILE A 66 47.42 4.64 -15.23
CA ILE A 66 46.24 5.29 -14.66
C ILE A 66 46.62 6.68 -14.11
N PRO A 67 45.92 7.77 -14.47
CA PRO A 67 46.14 9.09 -13.88
C PRO A 67 45.70 9.15 -12.41
N ASN A 68 46.50 9.81 -11.55
CA ASN A 68 46.24 9.96 -10.13
C ASN A 68 44.91 10.71 -9.86
N PRO A 69 43.97 10.11 -9.09
CA PRO A 69 42.64 10.67 -8.87
C PRO A 69 42.54 11.82 -7.85
N PHE A 70 43.65 12.27 -7.22
CA PHE A 70 43.60 13.36 -6.23
C PHE A 70 44.75 14.37 -6.40
N PRO A 71 44.56 15.42 -7.22
CA PRO A 71 45.57 16.47 -7.41
C PRO A 71 45.60 17.51 -6.28
N GLU A 72 44.52 17.64 -5.50
CA GLU A 72 44.31 18.76 -4.56
C GLU A 72 44.88 18.54 -3.15
N LEU A 73 45.50 17.39 -2.87
CA LEU A 73 46.09 17.07 -1.56
C LEU A 73 47.57 17.47 -1.45
N CYS A 74 48.12 18.13 -2.46
CA CYS A 74 49.51 18.61 -2.47
C CYS A 74 49.56 20.14 -2.48
N SER A 75 49.19 20.79 -1.38
CA SER A 75 49.71 22.10 -0.99
C SER A 75 49.50 22.32 0.53
N PRO A 76 50.52 22.78 1.27
CA PRO A 76 50.43 22.94 2.71
C PRO A 76 49.86 24.34 3.01
N SER A 77 48.72 24.44 3.69
CA SER A 77 48.39 25.53 4.65
C SER A 77 46.94 25.49 5.13
N ASN A 78 46.80 25.37 6.45
CA ASN A 78 45.71 25.86 7.31
C ASN A 78 44.37 25.11 7.38
N SER A 79 44.27 24.31 8.46
CA SER A 79 43.03 23.99 9.18
C SER A 79 42.84 24.98 10.36
N PRO A 80 41.78 24.91 11.20
CA PRO A 80 40.65 25.84 11.26
C PRO A 80 40.59 26.69 12.56
N ILE A 81 39.89 27.83 12.57
CA ILE A 81 39.53 28.54 13.82
C ILE A 81 38.07 29.03 13.80
N LEU A 82 37.37 28.71 14.90
CA LEU A 82 36.01 29.08 15.28
C LEU A 82 35.79 30.59 15.42
N SER A 83 34.64 31.09 14.96
CA SER A 83 33.96 32.22 15.59
C SER A 83 32.48 32.31 15.16
N SER A 84 31.58 32.20 16.13
CA SER A 84 30.19 32.66 16.04
C SER A 84 30.15 34.19 16.21
N PRO A 85 29.15 34.92 15.66
CA PRO A 85 28.01 35.24 16.51
C PRO A 85 26.63 35.29 15.80
N ALA A 86 25.61 35.31 16.65
CA ALA A 86 24.19 35.45 16.34
C ALA A 86 23.82 36.83 15.78
N LEU A 87 22.92 36.87 14.77
CA LEU A 87 21.77 37.77 14.65
C LEU A 87 20.94 37.41 13.39
N GLY A 88 19.61 37.32 13.55
CA GLY A 88 18.60 37.37 12.48
C GLY A 88 18.85 36.55 11.20
N GLN A 89 18.48 35.26 11.19
CA GLN A 89 18.53 34.48 9.95
C GLN A 89 17.32 34.78 9.05
N GLY A 90 17.60 35.50 7.96
CA GLY A 90 16.83 35.40 6.72
C GLY A 90 16.96 34.01 6.08
N PRO A 91 16.41 33.79 4.87
CA PRO A 91 16.43 32.48 4.22
C PRO A 91 17.86 31.93 4.08
N PRO A 92 18.06 30.60 4.21
CA PRO A 92 19.39 29.98 4.20
C PRO A 92 20.12 30.29 2.88
N ARG A 93 21.37 30.74 2.98
CA ARG A 93 22.23 31.06 1.83
C ARG A 93 22.64 29.77 1.11
N GLU A 94 22.61 29.77 -0.22
CA GLU A 94 23.14 28.67 -1.04
C GLU A 94 24.65 28.48 -0.75
N GLY A 95 25.02 27.38 -0.08
CA GLY A 95 26.41 27.02 0.21
C GLY A 95 26.69 26.49 1.63
N THR A 96 25.79 26.68 2.59
CA THR A 96 25.94 26.13 3.94
C THR A 96 25.40 24.70 4.05
N SER A 97 26.21 23.77 4.58
CA SER A 97 25.76 22.43 4.95
C SER A 97 25.03 22.48 6.30
N HIS A 98 23.84 21.91 6.37
CA HIS A 98 23.00 21.83 7.56
C HIS A 98 22.94 20.39 8.06
N VAL A 99 22.98 20.19 9.37
CA VAL A 99 22.80 18.86 9.96
C VAL A 99 21.31 18.62 10.23
N VAL A 100 20.78 17.56 9.62
CA VAL A 100 19.42 17.07 9.82
C VAL A 100 19.46 15.77 10.61
N LYS A 101 18.70 15.71 11.71
CA LYS A 101 18.55 14.50 12.53
C LYS A 101 17.26 13.79 12.16
N VAL A 102 17.37 12.52 11.77
CA VAL A 102 16.26 11.66 11.40
C VAL A 102 16.22 10.44 12.31
N PHE A 103 15.02 10.10 12.78
CA PHE A 103 14.79 9.01 13.72
C PHE A 103 14.09 7.84 13.02
N GLY A 104 14.46 6.61 13.40
CA GLY A 104 13.74 5.40 13.04
C GLY A 104 12.51 5.20 13.94
N GLU A 105 11.71 4.19 13.64
CA GLU A 105 10.56 3.81 14.48
C GLU A 105 10.99 3.13 15.79
N ASP A 106 12.22 2.61 15.82
CA ASP A 106 12.92 2.06 16.99
C ASP A 106 13.53 3.15 17.90
N GLY A 107 13.47 4.42 17.49
CA GLY A 107 14.08 5.55 18.20
C GLY A 107 15.56 5.77 17.89
N ALA A 108 16.18 4.94 17.05
CA ALA A 108 17.55 5.17 16.58
C ALA A 108 17.63 6.48 15.80
N CYS A 109 18.72 7.23 15.96
CA CYS A 109 18.90 8.52 15.33
C CYS A 109 20.09 8.50 14.37
N ARG A 110 19.89 9.03 13.16
CA ARG A 110 20.96 9.31 12.20
C ARG A 110 21.04 10.80 11.91
N SER A 111 22.25 11.32 11.89
CA SER A 111 22.53 12.68 11.43
C SER A 111 22.99 12.65 9.98
N LEU A 112 22.44 13.51 9.15
CA LEU A 112 22.77 13.64 7.73
C LEU A 112 23.09 15.10 7.43
N GLU A 113 24.08 15.32 6.57
CA GLU A 113 24.33 16.63 5.98
C GLU A 113 23.34 16.87 4.84
N ALA A 114 22.80 18.08 4.82
CA ALA A 114 21.82 18.54 3.84
C ALA A 114 22.14 19.97 3.43
N SER A 115 22.17 20.23 2.13
CA SER A 115 22.15 21.60 1.62
C SER A 115 20.75 22.22 1.77
N ALA A 116 20.64 23.54 1.67
CA ALA A 116 19.37 24.26 1.77
C ALA A 116 18.27 23.74 0.82
N GLY A 117 18.66 23.27 -0.38
CA GLY A 117 17.75 22.70 -1.38
C GLY A 117 17.47 21.19 -1.23
N THR A 118 17.98 20.54 -0.18
CA THR A 118 17.77 19.10 0.01
C THR A 118 16.29 18.80 0.30
N THR A 119 15.67 18.10 -0.63
CA THR A 119 14.24 17.73 -0.57
C THR A 119 14.00 16.50 0.30
N ALA A 120 12.77 16.36 0.80
CA ALA A 120 12.33 15.19 1.56
C ALA A 120 12.56 13.88 0.78
N ARG A 121 12.36 13.89 -0.54
CA ARG A 121 12.66 12.75 -1.40
C ARG A 121 14.14 12.37 -1.38
N GLN A 122 15.03 13.32 -1.66
CA GLN A 122 16.47 13.06 -1.73
C GLN A 122 17.01 12.51 -0.41
N LEU A 123 16.48 13.01 0.70
CA LEU A 123 16.83 12.50 2.03
C LEU A 123 16.31 11.07 2.24
N CYS A 124 15.05 10.79 1.87
CA CYS A 124 14.50 9.42 1.90
C CYS A 124 15.35 8.45 1.08
N GLU A 125 15.70 8.80 -0.17
CA GLU A 125 16.53 7.97 -1.04
C GLU A 125 17.92 7.70 -0.46
N THR A 126 18.50 8.69 0.20
CA THR A 126 19.79 8.55 0.90
C THR A 126 19.68 7.59 2.07
N LEU A 127 18.59 7.67 2.85
CA LEU A 127 18.33 6.76 3.95
C LEU A 127 18.11 5.32 3.46
N VAL A 128 17.27 5.11 2.44
CA VAL A 128 17.04 3.78 1.83
C VAL A 128 18.35 3.15 1.37
N ARG A 129 19.22 3.91 0.68
CA ARG A 129 20.54 3.43 0.25
C ARG A 129 21.44 3.06 1.43
N ARG A 130 21.45 3.87 2.49
CA ARG A 130 22.29 3.63 3.67
C ARG A 130 21.81 2.43 4.51
N THR A 131 20.51 2.24 4.65
CA THR A 131 19.92 1.13 5.40
C THR A 131 19.80 -0.16 4.59
N ARG A 132 20.16 -0.13 3.29
CA ARG A 132 19.98 -1.23 2.34
C ARG A 132 18.52 -1.73 2.29
N ALA A 133 17.58 -0.83 2.55
CA ALA A 133 16.17 -1.15 2.48
C ALA A 133 15.75 -1.34 1.01
N LEU A 134 14.72 -2.16 0.78
CA LEU A 134 14.15 -2.31 -0.55
C LEU A 134 13.61 -0.96 -1.05
N HIS A 135 13.94 -0.64 -2.30
CA HIS A 135 13.43 0.55 -2.94
C HIS A 135 11.91 0.44 -3.09
N ASP A 136 11.19 1.43 -2.56
CA ASP A 136 9.73 1.47 -2.49
C ASP A 136 9.29 2.95 -2.50
N HIS A 137 8.16 3.26 -3.11
CA HIS A 137 7.64 4.64 -3.14
C HIS A 137 6.89 5.03 -1.85
N SER A 138 6.66 4.06 -0.96
CA SER A 138 6.02 4.26 0.34
C SER A 138 6.93 4.91 1.38
N TRP A 139 8.24 5.02 1.15
CA TRP A 139 9.15 5.70 2.08
C TRP A 139 8.79 7.19 2.23
N ALA A 140 8.71 7.64 3.47
CA ALA A 140 8.32 9.00 3.81
C ALA A 140 9.13 9.55 4.99
N LEU A 141 9.32 10.87 4.98
CA LEU A 141 9.80 11.63 6.12
C LEU A 141 8.60 12.26 6.82
N VAL A 142 8.48 12.03 8.11
CA VAL A 142 7.38 12.52 8.94
C VAL A 142 7.90 13.60 9.87
N GLU A 143 7.33 14.80 9.79
CA GLU A 143 7.52 15.83 10.81
C GLU A 143 6.63 15.48 12.01
N LEU A 144 7.25 15.31 13.17
CA LEU A 144 6.58 14.99 14.43
C LEU A 144 6.87 16.06 15.47
N HIS A 145 5.82 16.72 15.96
CA HIS A 145 5.87 17.58 17.14
C HIS A 145 5.34 16.81 18.35
N GLN A 146 6.22 16.17 19.11
CA GLN A 146 5.82 15.29 20.21
C GLN A 146 4.98 16.02 21.27
N HIS A 147 5.44 17.21 21.67
CA HIS A 147 4.79 18.05 22.67
C HIS A 147 3.38 18.53 22.27
N LEU A 148 3.04 18.51 20.97
CA LEU A 148 1.70 18.86 20.46
C LEU A 148 0.90 17.63 20.01
N ALA A 149 1.48 16.43 20.08
CA ALA A 149 0.92 15.22 19.49
C ALA A 149 0.51 15.39 18.01
N LEU A 150 1.28 16.18 17.25
CA LEU A 150 1.02 16.47 15.84
C LEU A 150 2.03 15.74 14.96
N GLU A 151 1.56 15.11 13.89
CA GLU A 151 2.42 14.58 12.85
C GLU A 151 1.90 14.86 11.44
N ARG A 152 2.80 15.01 10.48
CA ARG A 152 2.46 15.04 9.05
C ARG A 152 3.58 14.42 8.23
N CYS A 153 3.23 13.83 7.10
CA CYS A 153 4.23 13.47 6.10
C CYS A 153 4.67 14.73 5.36
N LEU A 154 5.96 14.85 5.10
CA LEU A 154 6.46 15.80 4.11
C LEU A 154 6.14 15.27 2.72
N GLU A 155 5.74 16.17 1.84
CA GLU A 155 5.68 15.90 0.42
C GLU A 155 7.09 15.87 -0.16
N ASP A 156 7.30 15.04 -1.18
CA ASP A 156 8.64 14.76 -1.74
C ASP A 156 9.47 15.99 -2.12
N HIS A 157 8.81 17.07 -2.53
CA HIS A 157 9.40 18.32 -3.00
C HIS A 157 9.75 19.31 -1.88
N GLU A 158 9.25 19.12 -0.65
CA GLU A 158 9.50 20.06 0.44
C GLU A 158 11.00 20.05 0.84
N SER A 159 11.57 21.23 1.06
CA SER A 159 12.92 21.36 1.62
C SER A 159 12.93 20.94 3.09
N VAL A 160 13.77 19.97 3.43
CA VAL A 160 13.88 19.48 4.81
C VAL A 160 14.50 20.54 5.73
N VAL A 161 15.44 21.33 5.20
CA VAL A 161 16.10 22.41 5.94
C VAL A 161 15.12 23.53 6.25
N GLU A 162 14.28 23.91 5.29
CA GLU A 162 13.24 24.94 5.51
C GLU A 162 12.22 24.47 6.56
N VAL A 163 11.76 23.21 6.47
CA VAL A 163 10.85 22.65 7.47
C VAL A 163 11.49 22.65 8.86
N GLN A 164 12.74 22.20 8.98
CA GLN A 164 13.48 22.20 10.26
C GLN A 164 13.65 23.62 10.83
N SER A 165 13.91 24.61 9.97
CA SER A 165 14.09 26.02 10.38
C SER A 165 12.80 26.65 10.92
N SER A 166 11.63 26.09 10.59
CA SER A 166 10.33 26.57 11.06
C SER A 166 10.02 26.16 12.51
N TRP A 167 10.79 25.22 13.07
CA TRP A 167 10.56 24.71 14.42
C TRP A 167 10.86 25.76 15.48
N ALA A 168 10.09 25.75 16.56
CA ALA A 168 10.39 26.59 17.71
C ALA A 168 11.71 26.15 18.37
N PRO A 169 12.56 27.10 18.79
CA PRO A 169 13.78 26.77 19.54
C PRO A 169 13.46 25.94 20.78
N GLY A 170 14.18 24.84 20.98
CA GLY A 170 13.98 23.94 22.12
C GLY A 170 12.71 23.09 22.07
N ALA A 171 11.91 23.16 21.00
CA ALA A 171 10.76 22.29 20.83
C ALA A 171 11.19 20.85 20.54
N ASP A 172 10.50 19.88 21.16
CA ASP A 172 10.66 18.45 20.86
C ASP A 172 9.98 18.11 19.53
N SER A 173 10.64 18.53 18.45
CA SER A 173 10.26 18.28 17.06
C SER A 173 11.34 17.46 16.39
N ARG A 174 10.94 16.46 15.60
CA ARG A 174 11.88 15.55 14.94
C ARG A 174 11.35 15.07 13.60
N PHE A 175 12.26 14.67 12.73
CA PHE A 175 11.93 13.88 11.56
C PHE A 175 11.94 12.40 11.89
N VAL A 176 10.91 11.68 11.46
CA VAL A 176 10.83 10.22 11.57
C VAL A 176 10.79 9.61 10.17
N PHE A 177 11.65 8.64 9.90
CA PHE A 177 11.69 7.91 8.65
C PHE A 177 10.88 6.62 8.79
N ARG A 178 9.78 6.49 8.02
CA ARG A 178 8.92 5.31 8.05
C ARG A 178 8.20 5.09 6.72
N LYS A 179 7.55 3.94 6.59
CA LYS A 179 6.65 3.68 5.45
C LYS A 179 5.32 4.42 5.63
N ASN A 180 4.76 4.88 4.53
CA ASN A 180 3.40 5.41 4.39
C ASN A 180 2.82 4.96 3.04
N PHE A 181 2.06 3.88 3.05
CA PHE A 181 1.39 3.33 1.88
C PHE A 181 0.25 4.23 1.37
N ALA A 182 -0.32 5.08 2.22
CA ALA A 182 -1.39 6.00 1.86
C ALA A 182 -0.90 7.26 1.12
N LYS A 183 0.42 7.52 1.10
CA LYS A 183 1.05 8.74 0.58
C LYS A 183 0.52 9.18 -0.80
N TYR A 184 0.38 8.22 -1.72
CA TYR A 184 -0.08 8.46 -3.10
C TYR A 184 -1.37 7.72 -3.45
N GLU A 185 -2.09 7.21 -2.45
CA GLU A 185 -3.31 6.44 -2.70
C GLU A 185 -4.37 7.24 -3.45
N LEU A 186 -4.41 8.56 -3.24
CA LEU A 186 -5.34 9.46 -3.91
C LEU A 186 -5.21 9.49 -5.45
N PHE A 187 -4.08 9.07 -6.00
CA PHE A 187 -3.85 9.03 -7.46
C PHE A 187 -3.99 7.64 -8.07
N LYS A 188 -4.24 6.60 -7.26
CA LYS A 188 -4.41 5.24 -7.76
C LYS A 188 -5.86 5.03 -8.21
N SER A 189 -6.02 4.30 -9.31
CA SER A 189 -7.32 3.91 -9.84
C SER A 189 -7.83 2.67 -9.11
N ASN A 190 -8.21 2.79 -7.84
CA ASN A 190 -8.86 1.70 -7.11
C ASN A 190 -10.33 2.01 -6.80
N ALA A 191 -11.12 0.95 -6.66
CA ALA A 191 -12.58 0.95 -6.56
C ALA A 191 -13.16 1.62 -5.29
N GLN A 192 -12.33 2.29 -4.48
CA GLN A 192 -12.75 2.98 -3.26
C GLN A 192 -12.55 4.46 -3.47
N SER A 193 -13.64 5.19 -3.71
CA SER A 193 -13.57 6.65 -3.85
C SER A 193 -13.09 7.26 -2.53
N LEU A 194 -11.88 7.83 -2.53
CA LEU A 194 -11.37 8.62 -1.41
C LEU A 194 -12.29 9.80 -1.07
N PHE A 195 -13.05 10.26 -2.06
CA PHE A 195 -14.01 11.35 -1.97
C PHE A 195 -15.44 10.78 -2.03
N PRO A 196 -16.14 10.63 -0.89
CA PRO A 196 -17.56 10.29 -0.91
C PRO A 196 -18.34 11.33 -1.71
N GLU A 197 -19.33 10.90 -2.50
CA GLU A 197 -20.15 11.79 -3.33
C GLU A 197 -20.79 12.93 -2.51
N VAL A 198 -21.22 12.61 -1.28
CA VAL A 198 -21.83 13.56 -0.34
C VAL A 198 -20.89 14.70 0.06
N MET A 199 -19.57 14.50 -0.05
CA MET A 199 -18.57 15.50 0.29
C MET A 199 -18.17 16.38 -0.88
N VAL A 200 -18.59 16.10 -2.12
CA VAL A 200 -18.16 16.84 -3.31
C VAL A 200 -19.35 17.51 -3.98
N SER A 201 -19.39 18.85 -3.96
CA SER A 201 -20.57 19.61 -4.41
C SER A 201 -20.94 19.37 -5.88
N SER A 202 -19.96 19.21 -6.78
CA SER A 202 -20.23 18.96 -8.21
C SER A 202 -20.93 17.63 -8.47
N CYS A 203 -20.73 16.63 -7.60
CA CYS A 203 -21.44 15.35 -7.69
C CYS A 203 -22.91 15.47 -7.27
N LEU A 204 -23.22 16.42 -6.37
CA LEU A 204 -24.58 16.66 -5.89
C LEU A 204 -25.42 17.47 -6.89
N GLU A 205 -24.79 18.38 -7.64
CA GLU A 205 -25.49 19.27 -8.58
C GLU A 205 -25.78 18.60 -9.95
N ALA A 206 -24.92 17.67 -10.40
CA ALA A 206 -25.00 17.12 -11.76
C ALA A 206 -25.87 15.85 -11.91
N ASN A 207 -26.39 15.27 -10.82
CA ASN A 207 -27.13 13.99 -10.82
C ASN A 207 -26.40 12.83 -11.55
N LYS A 208 -25.09 12.95 -11.75
CA LYS A 208 -24.20 11.97 -12.38
C LYS A 208 -23.01 11.74 -11.46
N SER A 209 -22.74 10.47 -11.15
CA SER A 209 -21.53 10.07 -10.42
C SER A 209 -20.30 10.41 -11.26
N MET A 210 -19.39 11.23 -10.72
CA MET A 210 -18.12 11.60 -11.35
C MET A 210 -17.08 10.53 -11.03
N ALA A 211 -16.30 10.10 -12.03
CA ALA A 211 -15.24 9.14 -11.78
C ALA A 211 -14.15 9.77 -10.89
N HIS A 212 -13.53 8.97 -10.01
CA HIS A 212 -12.45 9.44 -9.13
C HIS A 212 -11.30 10.11 -9.91
N SER A 213 -10.93 9.55 -11.06
CA SER A 213 -9.90 10.13 -11.94
C SER A 213 -10.29 11.52 -12.46
N GLU A 214 -11.55 11.72 -12.86
CA GLU A 214 -12.06 13.01 -13.34
C GLU A 214 -12.07 14.04 -12.22
N LEU A 215 -12.48 13.63 -11.01
CA LEU A 215 -12.45 14.50 -9.84
C LEU A 215 -11.03 14.97 -9.54
N ILE A 216 -10.06 14.06 -9.55
CA ILE A 216 -8.64 14.39 -9.37
C ILE A 216 -8.17 15.35 -10.46
N GLN A 217 -8.50 15.11 -11.74
CA GLN A 217 -8.16 16.05 -12.82
C GLN A 217 -8.74 17.44 -12.57
N ASN A 218 -9.97 17.54 -12.07
CA ASN A 218 -10.57 18.82 -11.71
C ASN A 218 -9.83 19.53 -10.57
N PHE A 219 -9.26 18.81 -9.60
CA PHE A 219 -8.37 19.43 -8.60
C PHE A 219 -7.03 19.90 -9.19
N LEU A 220 -6.52 19.21 -10.21
CA LEU A 220 -5.22 19.49 -10.81
C LEU A 220 -5.28 20.61 -11.85
N ASN A 221 -6.43 20.84 -12.47
CA ASN A 221 -6.65 21.88 -13.48
C ASN A 221 -6.58 23.29 -12.85
N SER A 222 -5.65 24.11 -13.33
CA SER A 222 -5.51 25.53 -12.96
C SER A 222 -6.77 26.30 -13.34
N GLY A 223 -7.71 26.50 -12.42
CA GLY A 223 -9.03 26.98 -12.85
C GLY A 223 -10.18 26.46 -12.04
N SER A 224 -10.05 25.23 -11.54
CA SER A 224 -11.10 24.52 -10.83
C SER A 224 -10.60 24.11 -9.45
N CYS A 225 -11.47 24.27 -8.46
CA CYS A 225 -11.29 23.68 -7.15
C CYS A 225 -12.66 23.11 -6.79
N PRO A 226 -12.87 21.80 -6.98
CA PRO A 226 -14.10 21.15 -6.56
C PRO A 226 -14.38 21.49 -5.10
N GLU A 227 -15.60 21.95 -4.82
CA GLU A 227 -15.98 22.33 -3.46
C GLU A 227 -16.19 21.08 -2.61
N VAL A 228 -15.19 20.77 -1.78
CA VAL A 228 -15.28 19.73 -0.75
C VAL A 228 -15.98 20.30 0.46
N GLN A 229 -17.02 19.63 0.92
CA GLN A 229 -17.86 20.07 2.01
C GLN A 229 -18.21 18.93 2.96
N GLY A 230 -18.62 19.28 4.17
CA GLY A 230 -19.03 18.31 5.16
C GLY A 230 -18.98 18.85 6.58
N PHE A 231 -19.51 18.08 7.52
CA PHE A 231 -19.47 18.45 8.93
C PHE A 231 -18.11 18.16 9.55
N LEU A 232 -17.62 19.13 10.32
CA LEU A 232 -16.46 18.96 11.20
C LEU A 232 -16.78 19.55 12.56
N GLN A 233 -16.16 18.98 13.59
CA GLN A 233 -16.19 19.54 14.93
C GLN A 233 -14.95 20.42 15.11
N LEU A 234 -15.17 21.69 15.44
CA LEU A 234 -14.14 22.68 15.70
C LEU A 234 -14.01 22.90 17.20
N ARG A 235 -12.77 22.88 17.70
CA ARG A 235 -12.48 23.27 19.07
C ARG A 235 -12.52 24.79 19.23
N GLU A 236 -13.27 25.29 20.21
CA GLU A 236 -13.26 26.71 20.54
C GLU A 236 -11.92 27.17 21.12
N ALA A 237 -11.45 28.34 20.67
CA ALA A 237 -10.21 28.92 21.16
C ALA A 237 -10.26 29.17 22.67
N GLY A 238 -9.25 28.69 23.40
CA GLY A 238 -9.13 28.86 24.85
C GLY A 238 -10.08 28.00 25.69
N ARG A 239 -10.93 27.17 25.08
CA ARG A 239 -11.91 26.31 25.77
C ARG A 239 -11.69 24.83 25.42
N LYS A 240 -12.26 23.94 26.23
CA LYS A 240 -12.34 22.48 25.94
C LYS A 240 -13.72 22.11 25.38
N VAL A 241 -14.30 23.01 24.58
CA VAL A 241 -15.62 22.86 23.99
C VAL A 241 -15.46 22.62 22.48
N TRP A 242 -16.21 21.65 21.96
CA TRP A 242 -16.24 21.31 20.54
C TRP A 242 -17.61 21.66 19.96
N LYS A 243 -17.62 22.31 18.81
CA LYS A 243 -18.86 22.71 18.11
C LYS A 243 -18.85 22.17 16.69
N ARG A 244 -19.98 21.62 16.27
CA ARG A 244 -20.18 21.09 14.93
C ARG A 244 -20.54 22.23 13.97
N PHE A 245 -19.80 22.35 12.87
CA PHE A 245 -20.10 23.26 11.77
C PHE A 245 -20.04 22.53 10.43
N HIS A 246 -20.77 23.05 9.45
CA HIS A 246 -20.63 22.62 8.07
C HIS A 246 -19.52 23.43 7.40
N PHE A 247 -18.45 22.75 6.99
CA PHE A 247 -17.31 23.35 6.31
C PHE A 247 -17.43 23.21 4.80
N SER A 248 -16.85 24.16 4.08
CA SER A 248 -16.67 24.13 2.62
C SER A 248 -15.28 24.64 2.27
N LEU A 249 -14.49 23.81 1.57
CA LEU A 249 -13.24 24.18 0.95
C LEU A 249 -13.53 24.79 -0.41
N ARG A 250 -13.15 26.05 -0.55
CA ARG A 250 -13.31 26.84 -1.78
C ARG A 250 -11.95 27.24 -2.28
N ARG A 251 -11.88 27.74 -3.52
CA ARG A 251 -10.65 28.26 -4.13
C ARG A 251 -9.89 29.25 -3.24
N SER A 252 -10.59 30.12 -2.51
CA SER A 252 -10.00 31.15 -1.65
C SER A 252 -9.64 30.66 -0.24
N GLY A 253 -9.87 29.38 0.08
CA GLY A 253 -9.55 28.79 1.37
C GLY A 253 -10.72 28.06 2.00
N LEU A 254 -10.59 27.81 3.30
CA LEU A 254 -11.57 27.04 4.08
C LEU A 254 -12.56 27.98 4.76
N TYR A 255 -13.85 27.65 4.66
CA TYR A 255 -14.96 28.39 5.27
C TYR A 255 -15.84 27.44 6.08
N TYR A 256 -16.59 27.98 7.05
CA TYR A 256 -17.69 27.27 7.70
C TYR A 256 -18.97 28.11 7.72
N SER A 257 -20.12 27.44 7.73
CA SER A 257 -21.43 28.10 7.82
C SER A 257 -21.83 28.33 9.28
N THR A 258 -22.33 29.53 9.57
CA THR A 258 -22.95 29.88 10.86
C THR A 258 -24.42 29.47 10.93
N LYS A 259 -25.02 29.06 9.80
CA LYS A 259 -26.42 28.66 9.71
C LYS A 259 -26.56 27.32 8.99
N GLY A 260 -26.44 26.24 9.74
CA GLY A 260 -26.61 24.87 9.23
C GLY A 260 -25.66 24.58 8.07
N THR A 261 -26.22 24.20 6.92
CA THR A 261 -25.49 23.94 5.66
C THR A 261 -25.59 25.11 4.66
N SER A 262 -26.04 26.29 5.11
CA SER A 262 -26.27 27.43 4.22
C SER A 262 -24.97 27.88 3.52
N LYS A 263 -25.06 28.04 2.20
CA LYS A 263 -24.00 28.58 1.34
C LYS A 263 -24.15 30.08 1.05
N ASP A 264 -25.11 30.76 1.68
CA ASP A 264 -25.27 32.21 1.55
C ASP A 264 -24.01 32.92 2.07
N PRO A 265 -23.40 33.84 1.30
CA PRO A 265 -22.18 34.54 1.72
C PRO A 265 -22.28 35.20 3.10
N ARG A 266 -23.46 35.65 3.53
CA ARG A 266 -23.69 36.26 4.85
C ARG A 266 -23.56 35.26 6.01
N HIS A 267 -23.77 33.97 5.73
CA HIS A 267 -23.61 32.89 6.72
C HIS A 267 -22.23 32.24 6.65
N LEU A 268 -21.40 32.54 5.65
CA LEU A 268 -20.07 31.96 5.50
C LEU A 268 -19.04 32.77 6.30
N GLN A 269 -18.33 32.07 7.18
CA GLN A 269 -17.21 32.61 7.93
C GLN A 269 -15.91 32.04 7.39
N TYR A 270 -14.98 32.93 7.04
CA TYR A 270 -13.64 32.55 6.64
C TYR A 270 -12.89 31.90 7.81
N PHE A 271 -12.32 30.73 7.57
CA PHE A 271 -11.63 29.97 8.60
C PHE A 271 -10.12 30.01 8.45
N ALA A 272 -9.57 29.64 7.29
CA ALA A 272 -8.12 29.55 7.11
C ALA A 272 -7.67 29.60 5.64
N ASP A 273 -6.49 30.19 5.44
CA ASP A 273 -5.67 30.00 4.25
C ASP A 273 -4.81 28.75 4.43
N LEU A 274 -4.95 27.79 3.53
CA LEU A 274 -4.20 26.54 3.55
C LEU A 274 -2.84 26.66 2.86
N THR A 275 -2.63 27.68 2.03
CA THR A 275 -1.32 27.93 1.42
C THR A 275 -0.31 28.33 2.51
N GLU A 276 -0.74 29.16 3.44
CA GLU A 276 0.02 29.67 4.58
C GLU A 276 -0.03 28.80 5.86
N SER A 277 -0.50 27.56 5.74
CA SER A 277 -0.63 26.63 6.88
C SER A 277 -0.21 25.22 6.52
N ASN A 278 0.28 24.47 7.50
CA ASN A 278 0.48 23.04 7.39
C ASN A 278 -0.64 22.28 8.09
N ILE A 279 -0.98 21.10 7.56
CA ILE A 279 -2.05 20.25 8.07
C ILE A 279 -1.40 19.02 8.72
N TYR A 280 -1.83 18.70 9.94
CA TYR A 280 -1.28 17.63 10.76
C TYR A 280 -2.37 16.68 11.25
N TYR A 281 -2.07 15.40 11.33
CA TYR A 281 -2.84 14.46 12.13
C TYR A 281 -2.60 14.72 13.61
N VAL A 282 -3.64 14.51 14.41
CA VAL A 282 -3.55 14.59 15.88
C VAL A 282 -3.51 13.16 16.42
N THR A 283 -2.35 12.75 16.94
CA THR A 283 -2.10 11.35 17.35
C THR A 283 -2.64 11.00 18.73
N GLN A 284 -2.73 11.98 19.64
CA GLN A 284 -3.24 11.79 21.02
C GLN A 284 -4.39 12.74 21.34
N GLY A 285 -5.32 12.91 20.39
CA GLY A 285 -6.37 13.92 20.45
C GLY A 285 -7.27 13.83 21.68
N LYS A 286 -7.74 12.63 22.02
CA LYS A 286 -8.60 12.40 23.20
C LYS A 286 -7.89 12.79 24.48
N LYS A 287 -6.62 12.37 24.63
CA LYS A 287 -5.81 12.62 25.83
C LYS A 287 -5.41 14.09 25.98
N LEU A 288 -4.90 14.72 24.91
CA LEU A 288 -4.30 16.05 24.98
C LEU A 288 -5.32 17.18 24.78
N TYR A 289 -6.34 16.95 23.96
CA TYR A 289 -7.27 17.99 23.52
C TYR A 289 -8.75 17.68 23.79
N GLY A 290 -9.06 16.48 24.30
CA GLY A 290 -10.43 16.04 24.52
C GLY A 290 -11.22 15.94 23.21
N THR A 291 -10.61 15.43 22.14
CA THR A 291 -11.30 15.27 20.85
C THR A 291 -12.53 14.36 20.98
N PRO A 292 -13.66 14.68 20.33
CA PRO A 292 -14.87 13.86 20.35
C PRO A 292 -14.66 12.44 19.80
N THR A 293 -13.85 12.32 18.73
CA THR A 293 -13.44 11.04 18.14
C THR A 293 -11.91 10.94 18.14
N GLU A 294 -11.36 9.81 17.69
CA GLU A 294 -9.92 9.66 17.47
C GLU A 294 -9.44 10.31 16.15
N PHE A 295 -10.37 10.74 15.31
CA PHE A 295 -10.12 11.26 13.96
C PHE A 295 -9.85 12.77 13.98
N GLY A 296 -8.96 13.19 14.88
CA GLY A 296 -8.52 14.58 15.01
C GLY A 296 -7.46 14.96 13.98
N PHE A 297 -7.51 16.21 13.51
CA PHE A 297 -6.47 16.84 12.69
C PHE A 297 -6.38 18.34 13.02
N CYS A 298 -5.31 18.98 12.58
CA CYS A 298 -4.98 20.35 12.95
C CYS A 298 -4.49 21.14 11.75
N ILE A 299 -4.93 22.40 11.63
CA ILE A 299 -4.33 23.39 10.74
C ILE A 299 -3.43 24.29 11.60
N LYS A 300 -2.13 24.31 11.29
CA LYS A 300 -1.11 25.11 11.96
C LYS A 300 -0.54 26.14 10.98
N PRO A 301 -0.85 27.44 11.14
CA PRO A 301 -0.28 28.49 10.30
C PRO A 301 1.24 28.59 10.45
N HIS A 302 1.98 28.94 9.39
CA HIS A 302 3.45 29.08 9.43
C HIS A 302 3.93 30.09 10.49
N LYS A 303 3.13 31.14 10.73
CA LYS A 303 3.42 32.18 11.73
C LYS A 303 3.39 31.64 13.17
N VAL A 304 2.72 30.52 13.41
CA VAL A 304 2.60 29.89 14.73
C VAL A 304 3.75 28.91 14.91
N ARG A 305 4.83 29.38 15.54
CA ARG A 305 6.02 28.54 15.78
C ARG A 305 5.90 27.62 16.98
N SER A 306 5.22 28.06 18.04
CA SER A 306 5.21 27.35 19.33
C SER A 306 3.84 27.31 20.00
N GLY A 307 3.60 26.23 20.74
CA GLY A 307 2.50 26.07 21.66
C GLY A 307 1.15 25.75 21.01
N VAL A 308 0.13 25.61 21.87
CA VAL A 308 -1.24 25.27 21.46
C VAL A 308 -2.02 26.51 20.99
N LYS A 309 -1.56 27.71 21.37
CA LYS A 309 -2.19 28.98 20.98
C LYS A 309 -2.03 29.19 19.48
N GLY A 310 -3.13 29.37 18.76
CA GLY A 310 -3.15 29.56 17.30
C GLY A 310 -3.32 28.26 16.49
N LEU A 311 -3.29 27.09 17.14
CA LEU A 311 -3.67 25.83 16.50
C LEU A 311 -5.18 25.82 16.23
N LYS A 312 -5.55 25.45 15.00
CA LYS A 312 -6.95 25.25 14.60
C LYS A 312 -7.26 23.75 14.59
N LEU A 313 -7.80 23.26 15.71
CA LEU A 313 -8.08 21.85 15.94
C LEU A 313 -9.48 21.47 15.43
N LEU A 314 -9.50 20.45 14.57
CA LEU A 314 -10.70 19.91 13.91
C LEU A 314 -10.82 18.41 14.19
N CYS A 315 -12.03 17.88 14.13
CA CYS A 315 -12.31 16.47 14.35
C CYS A 315 -13.43 16.01 13.42
N SER A 316 -13.22 14.92 12.70
CA SER A 316 -14.25 14.27 11.88
C SER A 316 -15.01 13.19 12.65
N GLU A 317 -16.12 12.71 12.09
CA GLU A 317 -16.91 11.62 12.68
C GLU A 317 -16.22 10.26 12.50
N ASP A 318 -15.60 10.04 11.34
CA ASP A 318 -14.92 8.79 10.98
C ASP A 318 -13.60 9.01 10.22
N GLU A 319 -12.89 7.92 9.96
CA GLU A 319 -11.60 7.91 9.26
C GLU A 319 -11.71 8.25 7.77
N GLN A 320 -12.81 7.87 7.12
CA GLN A 320 -13.03 8.16 5.70
C GLN A 320 -13.15 9.66 5.48
N SER A 321 -13.94 10.32 6.33
CA SER A 321 -14.10 11.77 6.34
C SER A 321 -12.78 12.48 6.63
N ARG A 322 -12.00 11.99 7.61
CA ARG A 322 -10.66 12.54 7.89
C ARG A 322 -9.75 12.42 6.68
N SER A 323 -9.67 11.23 6.09
CA SER A 323 -8.82 10.95 4.93
C SER A 323 -9.20 11.79 3.72
N CYS A 324 -10.51 11.96 3.47
CA CYS A 324 -11.04 12.83 2.42
C CYS A 324 -10.61 14.29 2.64
N TRP A 325 -10.82 14.85 3.85
CA TRP A 325 -10.39 16.21 4.17
C TRP A 325 -8.87 16.40 4.03
N MET A 326 -8.07 15.46 4.55
CA MET A 326 -6.61 15.51 4.44
C MET A 326 -6.16 15.48 2.98
N ALA A 327 -6.78 14.65 2.14
CA ALA A 327 -6.48 14.60 0.71
C ALA A 327 -6.91 15.88 -0.02
N ALA A 328 -8.09 16.42 0.29
CA ALA A 328 -8.58 17.68 -0.25
C ALA A 328 -7.62 18.84 0.06
N PHE A 329 -7.13 18.93 1.30
CA PHE A 329 -6.17 19.96 1.69
C PHE A 329 -4.82 19.81 0.99
N ARG A 330 -4.33 18.58 0.81
CA ARG A 330 -3.09 18.32 0.06
C ARG A 330 -3.23 18.72 -1.41
N LEU A 331 -4.34 18.34 -2.05
CA LEU A 331 -4.64 18.73 -3.44
C LEU A 331 -4.79 20.25 -3.56
N PHE A 332 -5.48 20.90 -2.62
CA PHE A 332 -5.64 22.35 -2.60
C PHE A 332 -4.28 23.07 -2.46
N LYS A 333 -3.44 22.64 -1.51
CA LYS A 333 -2.18 23.31 -1.20
C LYS A 333 -1.12 23.07 -2.29
N TYR A 334 -1.03 21.85 -2.83
CA TYR A 334 0.09 21.45 -3.68
C TYR A 334 -0.30 21.17 -5.14
N GLY A 335 -1.56 20.85 -5.41
CA GLY A 335 -2.11 20.65 -6.77
C GLY A 335 -1.21 19.79 -7.67
N MET A 336 -0.87 20.35 -8.84
CA MET A 336 -0.03 19.69 -9.84
C MET A 336 1.36 19.28 -9.31
N GLN A 337 1.92 20.00 -8.35
CA GLN A 337 3.22 19.62 -7.77
C GLN A 337 3.12 18.28 -7.04
N LEU A 338 1.99 18.00 -6.37
CA LEU A 338 1.75 16.70 -5.73
C LEU A 338 1.63 15.56 -6.74
N TYR A 339 0.99 15.82 -7.89
CA TYR A 339 0.90 14.84 -8.98
C TYR A 339 2.26 14.56 -9.62
N ARG A 340 3.10 15.59 -9.83
CA ARG A 340 4.49 15.42 -10.28
C ARG A 340 5.28 14.54 -9.33
N ASN A 341 5.08 14.70 -8.02
CA ASN A 341 5.73 13.87 -7.02
C ASN A 341 5.37 12.39 -7.19
N TYR A 342 4.09 12.11 -7.43
CA TYR A 342 3.58 10.77 -7.71
C TYR A 342 4.15 10.17 -9.01
N GLN A 343 4.19 10.95 -10.10
CA GLN A 343 4.77 10.50 -11.38
C GLN A 343 6.24 10.13 -11.25
N GLN A 344 7.03 10.96 -10.55
CA GLN A 344 8.45 10.69 -10.29
C GLN A 344 8.66 9.45 -9.43
N ALA A 345 7.76 9.19 -8.48
CA ALA A 345 7.80 7.98 -7.67
C ALA A 345 7.51 6.71 -8.49
N GLN A 346 6.60 6.78 -9.46
CA GLN A 346 6.27 5.67 -10.36
C GLN A 346 7.35 5.38 -11.41
N ALA A 347 7.98 6.41 -11.98
CA ALA A 347 9.01 6.25 -13.02
C ALA A 347 10.24 5.44 -12.58
N ARG A 348 10.43 5.26 -11.26
CA ARG A 348 11.49 4.42 -10.69
C ARG A 348 11.14 2.93 -10.62
N LEU A 349 9.88 2.56 -10.85
CA LEU A 349 9.44 1.17 -10.98
C LEU A 349 9.52 0.68 -12.43
N SER A 350 9.58 1.60 -13.41
CA SER A 350 9.88 1.26 -14.80
C SER A 350 11.39 1.03 -14.99
N PRO A 351 11.81 -0.02 -15.71
CA PRO A 351 13.22 -0.23 -16.05
C PRO A 351 13.82 0.98 -16.78
N PRO A 352 15.11 1.30 -16.58
CA PRO A 352 15.76 2.41 -17.28
C PRO A 352 15.76 2.20 -18.80
N PRO A 353 15.65 3.29 -19.60
CA PRO A 353 15.43 3.24 -21.05
C PRO A 353 16.56 2.60 -21.89
N TRP A 354 17.73 2.32 -21.28
CA TRP A 354 18.86 1.62 -21.92
C TRP A 354 18.73 0.10 -21.85
N ILE A 355 17.88 -0.41 -20.95
CA ILE A 355 17.23 -1.69 -21.18
C ILE A 355 16.16 -1.34 -22.21
N GLY A 356 16.50 -1.44 -23.49
CA GLY A 356 15.57 -1.18 -24.58
C GLY A 356 14.25 -1.92 -24.31
N PRO A 357 13.10 -1.44 -24.82
CA PRO A 357 11.88 -2.21 -24.71
C PRO A 357 12.21 -3.60 -25.24
N THR A 358 12.12 -4.64 -24.38
CA THR A 358 11.89 -5.98 -24.90
C THR A 358 10.80 -5.79 -25.93
N PRO A 359 11.04 -6.11 -27.22
CA PRO A 359 10.14 -5.75 -28.29
C PRO A 359 8.75 -6.10 -27.81
N LEU A 360 7.84 -5.11 -27.87
CA LEU A 360 6.44 -5.30 -27.54
C LEU A 360 6.01 -6.49 -28.37
N ARG A 361 6.00 -7.66 -27.74
CA ARG A 361 5.44 -8.86 -28.32
C ARG A 361 3.99 -8.48 -28.56
N SER A 362 3.62 -8.50 -29.84
CA SER A 362 2.29 -8.19 -30.35
C SER A 362 1.24 -8.71 -29.39
N VAL A 363 0.09 -8.05 -29.26
CA VAL A 363 -1.01 -8.48 -28.37
C VAL A 363 -1.54 -9.89 -28.71
N SER A 364 -1.07 -10.51 -29.80
CA SER A 364 -1.22 -11.94 -30.13
C SER A 364 -0.28 -12.90 -29.39
N ASP A 365 0.79 -12.41 -28.74
CA ASP A 365 1.81 -13.19 -28.00
C ASP A 365 1.52 -13.26 -26.48
N ASN A 366 0.44 -12.61 -26.01
CA ASN A 366 -0.12 -12.84 -24.67
C ASN A 366 -1.01 -14.10 -24.60
N ALA A 367 -0.95 -14.95 -25.62
CA ALA A 367 -1.43 -16.31 -25.51
C ALA A 367 -0.54 -17.04 -24.48
N LEU A 368 -0.97 -17.04 -23.22
CA LEU A 368 -0.43 -17.97 -22.23
C LEU A 368 -0.78 -19.37 -22.72
N VAL A 369 0.20 -20.07 -23.26
CA VAL A 369 0.04 -21.45 -23.70
C VAL A 369 0.50 -22.35 -22.56
N ALA A 370 -0.36 -23.29 -22.15
CA ALA A 370 0.01 -24.22 -21.11
C ALA A 370 1.19 -25.07 -21.62
N MET A 371 2.24 -25.21 -20.80
CA MET A 371 3.41 -26.01 -21.15
C MET A 371 3.52 -27.22 -20.22
N ASP A 372 3.82 -28.37 -20.80
CA ASP A 372 4.05 -29.62 -20.11
C ASP A 372 5.56 -29.89 -20.01
N PHE A 373 6.05 -30.03 -18.78
CA PHE A 373 7.44 -30.35 -18.44
C PHE A 373 7.61 -31.78 -17.91
N SER A 374 6.61 -32.65 -18.06
CA SER A 374 6.68 -34.04 -17.59
C SER A 374 7.68 -34.91 -18.37
N GLY A 375 8.19 -34.43 -19.52
CA GLY A 375 9.25 -35.06 -20.32
C GLY A 375 10.62 -34.38 -20.18
N CYS A 376 11.64 -34.93 -20.86
CA CYS A 376 13.02 -34.38 -20.89
C CYS A 376 13.17 -33.11 -21.74
N THR A 377 12.14 -32.71 -22.48
CA THR A 377 12.01 -31.44 -23.17
C THR A 377 10.62 -30.86 -22.90
N GLY A 378 10.53 -29.57 -22.54
CA GLY A 378 9.24 -28.91 -22.32
C GLY A 378 8.48 -28.80 -23.64
N ARG A 379 7.18 -29.14 -23.63
CA ARG A 379 6.30 -29.05 -24.81
C ARG A 379 5.16 -28.07 -24.56
N VAL A 380 4.69 -27.42 -25.62
CA VAL A 380 3.48 -26.58 -25.59
C VAL A 380 2.25 -27.47 -25.75
N ILE A 381 1.23 -27.31 -24.88
CA ILE A 381 -0.06 -28.01 -24.97
C ILE A 381 -0.98 -27.21 -25.88
N GLU A 382 -1.22 -27.72 -27.09
CA GLU A 382 -2.06 -27.05 -28.08
C GLU A 382 -3.55 -27.41 -27.95
N ASN A 383 -3.88 -28.57 -27.39
CA ASN A 383 -5.25 -29.05 -27.28
C ASN A 383 -5.98 -28.41 -26.07
N PRO A 384 -7.07 -27.62 -26.27
CA PRO A 384 -7.76 -26.91 -25.18
C PRO A 384 -8.31 -27.83 -24.09
N ASN A 385 -8.74 -29.05 -24.45
CA ASN A 385 -9.26 -30.02 -23.48
C ASN A 385 -8.15 -30.61 -22.61
N GLU A 386 -6.95 -30.78 -23.18
CA GLU A 386 -5.75 -31.20 -22.43
C GLU A 386 -5.31 -30.08 -21.48
N VAL A 387 -5.38 -28.81 -21.90
CA VAL A 387 -5.13 -27.64 -21.03
C VAL A 387 -6.10 -27.61 -19.86
N LEU A 388 -7.40 -27.78 -20.10
CA LEU A 388 -8.41 -27.76 -19.04
C LEU A 388 -8.23 -28.93 -18.07
N THR A 389 -7.93 -30.11 -18.58
CA THR A 389 -7.67 -31.31 -17.77
C THR A 389 -6.40 -31.13 -16.94
N ALA A 390 -5.29 -30.66 -17.54
CA ALA A 390 -4.05 -30.37 -16.83
C ALA A 390 -4.24 -29.27 -15.77
N ALA A 391 -5.01 -28.21 -16.05
CA ALA A 391 -5.33 -27.17 -15.09
C ALA A 391 -6.20 -27.68 -13.93
N LEU A 392 -7.18 -28.55 -14.20
CA LEU A 392 -8.00 -29.20 -13.17
C LEU A 392 -7.18 -30.19 -12.33
N GLU A 393 -6.33 -30.98 -12.96
CA GLU A 393 -5.39 -31.89 -12.30
C GLU A 393 -4.37 -31.12 -11.47
N GLU A 394 -3.82 -30.01 -11.98
CA GLU A 394 -2.95 -29.12 -11.22
C GLU A 394 -3.73 -28.54 -10.03
N ALA A 395 -4.91 -27.97 -10.23
CA ALA A 395 -5.73 -27.42 -9.14
C ALA A 395 -6.15 -28.47 -8.09
N GLN A 396 -6.24 -29.74 -8.46
CA GLN A 396 -6.44 -30.87 -7.53
C GLN A 396 -5.13 -31.37 -6.91
N ALA A 397 -4.00 -31.30 -7.62
CA ALA A 397 -2.68 -31.65 -7.13
C ALA A 397 -2.12 -30.58 -6.17
N TRP A 398 -2.40 -29.29 -6.40
CA TRP A 398 -2.16 -28.21 -5.43
C TRP A 398 -2.94 -28.45 -4.14
N ARG A 399 -4.10 -29.10 -4.21
CA ARG A 399 -4.88 -29.55 -3.05
C ARG A 399 -4.33 -30.84 -2.39
N LYS A 400 -3.48 -31.63 -3.06
CA LYS A 400 -3.02 -32.96 -2.59
C LYS A 400 -1.49 -33.11 -2.38
N LYS A 401 -0.62 -32.25 -2.93
CA LYS A 401 0.85 -32.40 -2.91
C LYS A 401 1.56 -31.11 -2.50
N THR A 402 1.67 -30.89 -1.18
CA THR A 402 2.42 -29.79 -0.56
C THR A 402 3.74 -30.24 0.11
N THR A 403 4.38 -31.32 -0.36
CA THR A 403 5.60 -31.83 0.32
C THR A 403 6.90 -31.77 -0.50
N HIS A 404 6.90 -31.52 -1.81
CA HIS A 404 8.07 -31.88 -2.63
C HIS A 404 8.72 -30.81 -3.51
N ARG A 405 8.30 -29.53 -3.51
CA ARG A 405 8.99 -28.55 -4.36
C ARG A 405 10.32 -28.00 -3.80
N TYR A 406 10.70 -28.27 -2.55
CA TYR A 406 11.96 -27.77 -1.98
C TYR A 406 12.77 -28.72 -1.09
N SER A 407 12.44 -30.01 -1.03
CA SER A 407 13.16 -30.97 -0.17
C SER A 407 14.00 -31.93 -1.01
N LEU A 408 15.31 -31.68 -1.07
CA LEU A 408 16.28 -32.76 -1.27
C LEU A 408 16.04 -33.83 -0.19
N PRO A 409 16.10 -35.13 -0.51
CA PRO A 409 15.79 -36.17 0.44
C PRO A 409 16.93 -36.25 1.47
N THR A 410 16.65 -35.86 2.70
CA THR A 410 17.47 -36.27 3.84
C THR A 410 16.54 -36.75 4.94
N ALA A 411 16.55 -38.07 5.15
CA ALA A 411 16.03 -38.67 6.36
C ALA A 411 16.92 -38.23 7.52
N CYS A 412 16.39 -37.43 8.44
CA CYS A 412 16.59 -37.51 9.89
C CYS A 412 16.35 -36.14 10.56
N HIS A 413 15.61 -36.20 11.67
CA HIS A 413 15.49 -35.21 12.75
C HIS A 413 15.15 -33.76 12.37
N SER A 414 13.96 -33.34 12.82
CA SER A 414 13.53 -31.96 12.93
C SER A 414 14.59 -31.11 13.65
N SER A 415 15.47 -30.47 12.88
CA SER A 415 16.36 -29.45 13.39
C SER A 415 15.52 -28.25 13.86
N PRO A 416 15.78 -27.69 15.07
CA PRO A 416 15.04 -26.54 15.59
C PRO A 416 15.18 -25.27 14.74
N LEU A 417 16.07 -25.27 13.74
CA LEU A 417 16.25 -24.17 12.79
C LEU A 417 15.10 -24.06 11.76
N SER A 418 14.42 -25.16 11.42
CA SER A 418 13.30 -25.15 10.46
C SER A 418 12.00 -24.58 11.06
N ALA A 419 11.78 -24.78 12.37
CA ALA A 419 10.51 -24.48 13.03
C ALA A 419 10.19 -22.97 13.19
N ALA A 420 11.12 -22.07 12.83
CA ALA A 420 10.99 -20.64 13.13
C ALA A 420 11.42 -19.68 12.02
N ILE A 421 11.50 -20.12 10.76
CA ILE A 421 11.92 -19.27 9.62
C ILE A 421 11.00 -18.04 9.46
N HIS A 422 9.73 -18.15 9.88
CA HIS A 422 8.82 -17.02 9.92
C HIS A 422 9.31 -15.87 10.82
N ARG A 423 10.16 -16.14 11.83
CA ARG A 423 10.69 -15.10 12.74
C ARG A 423 11.66 -14.14 12.06
N THR A 424 12.26 -14.53 10.95
CA THR A 424 13.14 -13.65 10.17
C THR A 424 12.36 -12.86 9.12
N GLN A 425 11.04 -13.09 9.01
CA GLN A 425 10.22 -12.44 8.00
C GLN A 425 9.84 -11.03 8.43
N PRO A 426 9.93 -10.03 7.53
CA PRO A 426 9.69 -8.63 7.86
C PRO A 426 8.23 -8.34 8.23
N TRP A 427 7.31 -9.23 7.84
CA TRP A 427 5.88 -9.16 8.17
C TRP A 427 5.53 -9.77 9.53
N PHE A 428 6.49 -10.42 10.20
CA PHE A 428 6.27 -11.05 11.50
C PHE A 428 6.75 -10.15 12.64
N HIS A 429 5.88 -9.87 13.61
CA HIS A 429 6.13 -8.92 14.69
C HIS A 429 6.18 -9.56 16.08
N GLY A 430 6.18 -10.89 16.17
CA GLY A 430 6.25 -11.59 17.45
C GLY A 430 5.11 -11.20 18.40
N ARG A 431 5.45 -10.88 19.65
CA ARG A 431 4.49 -10.57 20.73
C ARG A 431 4.13 -9.09 20.79
N ILE A 432 3.39 -8.60 19.80
CA ILE A 432 2.76 -7.28 19.88
C ILE A 432 1.28 -7.38 20.28
N SER A 433 0.79 -6.39 21.02
CA SER A 433 -0.61 -6.32 21.42
C SER A 433 -1.52 -6.03 20.22
N ARG A 434 -2.82 -6.27 20.39
CA ARG A 434 -3.81 -5.90 19.36
C ARG A 434 -3.81 -4.39 19.14
N GLU A 435 -3.68 -3.62 20.21
CA GLU A 435 -3.71 -2.16 20.21
C GLU A 435 -2.45 -1.60 19.50
N ASP A 436 -1.27 -2.13 19.80
CA ASP A 436 -0.02 -1.74 19.13
C ASP A 436 -0.03 -2.12 17.65
N THR A 437 -0.62 -3.27 17.32
CA THR A 437 -0.84 -3.68 15.92
C THR A 437 -1.69 -2.67 15.18
N GLN A 438 -2.78 -2.20 15.79
CA GLN A 438 -3.66 -1.21 15.19
C GLN A 438 -2.95 0.13 14.99
N GLN A 439 -2.15 0.56 15.99
CA GLN A 439 -1.35 1.77 15.87
C GLN A 439 -0.28 1.67 14.77
N LEU A 440 0.42 0.53 14.66
CA LEU A 440 1.47 0.34 13.67
C LEU A 440 0.92 0.37 12.24
N ILE A 441 -0.14 -0.42 11.98
CA ILE A 441 -0.84 -0.40 10.69
C ILE A 441 -1.37 1.02 10.39
N GLY A 442 -1.95 1.69 11.39
CA GLY A 442 -2.43 3.07 11.25
C GLY A 442 -1.33 4.07 10.84
N ARG A 443 -0.13 3.98 11.46
CA ARG A 443 1.02 4.86 11.16
C ARG A 443 1.58 4.67 9.75
N GLN A 444 1.48 3.46 9.20
CA GLN A 444 1.95 3.15 7.84
C GLN A 444 0.89 3.37 6.76
N GLY A 445 -0.29 3.85 7.14
CA GLY A 445 -1.39 4.18 6.24
C GLY A 445 -2.42 3.05 6.15
N LEU A 446 -3.69 3.41 6.34
CA LEU A 446 -4.83 2.51 6.33
C LEU A 446 -5.28 2.15 4.90
N VAL A 447 -4.36 1.55 4.12
CA VAL A 447 -4.60 1.12 2.74
C VAL A 447 -4.93 -0.37 2.70
N ASP A 448 -5.76 -0.75 1.73
CA ASP A 448 -6.12 -2.14 1.47
C ASP A 448 -4.90 -3.03 1.25
N GLY A 449 -4.86 -4.15 1.98
CA GLY A 449 -3.79 -5.12 1.86
C GLY A 449 -2.58 -4.84 2.74
N VAL A 450 -2.61 -3.76 3.55
CA VAL A 450 -1.59 -3.54 4.59
C VAL A 450 -1.79 -4.56 5.71
N PHE A 451 -0.75 -5.32 6.07
CA PHE A 451 -0.87 -6.42 7.02
C PHE A 451 0.37 -6.66 7.87
N LEU A 452 0.20 -7.47 8.92
CA LEU A 452 1.27 -8.13 9.66
C LEU A 452 0.79 -9.41 10.31
N VAL A 453 1.71 -10.28 10.72
CA VAL A 453 1.44 -11.47 11.52
C VAL A 453 2.11 -11.32 12.89
N ARG A 454 1.40 -11.75 13.94
CA ARG A 454 1.87 -11.72 15.32
C ARG A 454 1.51 -13.00 16.06
N GLU A 455 2.15 -13.23 17.20
CA GLU A 455 1.74 -14.30 18.12
C GLU A 455 0.36 -13.99 18.72
N SER A 456 -0.46 -15.02 18.91
CA SER A 456 -1.74 -14.88 19.60
C SER A 456 -1.53 -14.78 21.09
N GLN A 457 -2.10 -13.73 21.71
CA GLN A 457 -2.09 -13.57 23.17
C GLN A 457 -3.07 -14.53 23.87
N ARG A 458 -4.05 -15.07 23.15
CA ARG A 458 -5.07 -15.98 23.71
C ARG A 458 -4.77 -17.46 23.44
N ASN A 459 -4.08 -17.76 22.34
CA ASN A 459 -3.80 -19.12 21.91
C ASN A 459 -2.28 -19.36 21.87
N PRO A 460 -1.69 -20.09 22.84
CA PRO A 460 -0.24 -20.23 22.99
C PRO A 460 0.50 -20.81 21.78
N LYS A 461 -0.20 -21.56 20.92
CA LYS A 461 0.34 -22.14 19.68
C LYS A 461 -0.19 -21.47 18.41
N GLY A 462 -1.01 -20.44 18.54
CA GLY A 462 -1.67 -19.76 17.43
C GLY A 462 -1.03 -18.42 17.08
N PHE A 463 -1.29 -17.97 15.87
CA PHE A 463 -0.87 -16.67 15.36
C PHE A 463 -2.11 -15.84 14.99
N VAL A 464 -1.90 -14.56 14.70
CA VAL A 464 -2.94 -13.66 14.23
C VAL A 464 -2.42 -12.88 13.03
N LEU A 465 -3.10 -13.03 11.89
CA LEU A 465 -2.95 -12.16 10.73
C LEU A 465 -3.83 -10.93 10.93
N SER A 466 -3.23 -9.75 10.99
CA SER A 466 -3.95 -8.48 11.08
C SER A 466 -3.87 -7.76 9.75
N LEU A 467 -5.02 -7.44 9.15
CA LEU A 467 -5.16 -6.94 7.78
C LEU A 467 -6.03 -5.67 7.75
N CYS A 468 -5.56 -4.64 7.07
CA CYS A 468 -6.32 -3.45 6.75
C CYS A 468 -7.14 -3.64 5.46
N HIS A 469 -8.44 -3.33 5.54
CA HIS A 469 -9.34 -3.25 4.40
C HIS A 469 -10.43 -2.23 4.67
N LEU A 470 -10.73 -1.36 3.71
CA LEU A 470 -11.69 -0.26 3.84
C LEU A 470 -11.40 0.59 5.08
N GLN A 471 -10.13 0.94 5.28
CA GLN A 471 -9.61 1.66 6.45
C GLN A 471 -9.91 1.01 7.82
N ARG A 472 -10.31 -0.26 7.84
CA ARG A 472 -10.59 -1.02 9.07
C ARG A 472 -9.63 -2.19 9.19
N ILE A 473 -9.16 -2.42 10.41
CA ILE A 473 -8.23 -3.51 10.72
C ILE A 473 -9.03 -4.72 11.20
N LYS A 474 -8.93 -5.82 10.46
CA LYS A 474 -9.52 -7.12 10.78
C LYS A 474 -8.41 -8.07 11.28
N HIS A 475 -8.75 -8.95 12.20
CA HIS A 475 -7.81 -9.91 12.77
C HIS A 475 -8.32 -11.33 12.52
N TYR A 476 -7.48 -12.14 11.89
CA TYR A 476 -7.76 -13.53 11.53
C TYR A 476 -6.87 -14.43 12.37
N LEU A 477 -7.50 -15.35 13.10
CA LEU A 477 -6.78 -16.30 13.93
C LEU A 477 -6.21 -17.40 13.03
N ILE A 478 -4.93 -17.68 13.19
CA ILE A 478 -4.23 -18.78 12.53
C ILE A 478 -4.01 -19.84 13.60
N LEU A 479 -4.59 -21.02 13.41
CA LEU A 479 -4.49 -22.13 14.35
C LEU A 479 -3.67 -23.28 13.78
N PRO A 480 -2.89 -23.97 14.63
CA PRO A 480 -2.31 -25.25 14.27
C PRO A 480 -3.42 -26.29 14.09
N SER A 481 -3.28 -27.13 13.06
CA SER A 481 -4.12 -28.29 12.79
C SER A 481 -3.21 -29.48 12.50
N GLU A 482 -3.49 -30.63 13.10
CA GLU A 482 -2.73 -31.85 12.86
C GLU A 482 -3.54 -32.80 11.96
N GLU A 483 -2.91 -33.30 10.90
CA GLU A 483 -3.47 -34.30 9.99
C GLU A 483 -2.37 -35.31 9.66
N GLU A 484 -2.65 -36.60 9.87
CA GLU A 484 -1.70 -37.70 9.63
C GLU A 484 -0.34 -37.51 10.35
N GLY A 485 -0.36 -36.90 11.54
CA GLY A 485 0.85 -36.62 12.32
C GLY A 485 1.71 -35.47 11.79
N ARG A 486 1.24 -34.73 10.78
CA ARG A 486 1.86 -33.48 10.29
C ARG A 486 1.11 -32.27 10.80
N LEU A 487 1.88 -31.26 11.20
CA LEU A 487 1.37 -29.97 11.63
C LEU A 487 1.15 -29.05 10.43
N TYR A 488 -0.03 -28.45 10.36
CA TYR A 488 -0.41 -27.41 9.40
C TYR A 488 -0.95 -26.18 10.13
N PHE A 489 -1.03 -25.07 9.40
CA PHE A 489 -1.70 -23.85 9.83
C PHE A 489 -2.94 -23.59 8.97
N THR A 490 -4.00 -23.12 9.59
CA THR A 490 -5.27 -22.81 8.93
C THR A 490 -5.91 -21.55 9.53
N MET A 491 -6.73 -20.86 8.74
CA MET A 491 -7.57 -19.73 9.19
C MET A 491 -9.07 -20.00 9.01
N ASP A 492 -9.44 -21.19 8.52
CA ASP A 492 -10.79 -21.57 8.08
C ASP A 492 -11.15 -23.00 8.54
N ASP A 493 -10.82 -23.30 9.80
CA ASP A 493 -11.14 -24.57 10.46
C ASP A 493 -10.66 -25.81 9.68
N GLY A 494 -9.52 -25.68 9.01
CA GLY A 494 -8.86 -26.77 8.30
C GLY A 494 -9.31 -26.97 6.86
N GLN A 495 -10.17 -26.10 6.29
CA GLN A 495 -10.52 -26.19 4.87
C GLN A 495 -9.32 -25.89 3.97
N THR A 496 -8.53 -24.86 4.32
CA THR A 496 -7.27 -24.53 3.69
C THR A 496 -6.13 -24.73 4.69
N ARG A 497 -5.14 -25.53 4.30
CA ARG A 497 -4.00 -25.92 5.14
C ARG A 497 -2.70 -25.47 4.52
N PHE A 498 -1.82 -24.93 5.34
CA PHE A 498 -0.49 -24.46 4.97
C PHE A 498 0.57 -25.15 5.83
N ALA A 499 1.68 -25.56 5.23
CA ALA A 499 2.78 -26.20 5.95
C ALA A 499 3.44 -25.26 6.96
N ASP A 500 3.52 -23.96 6.62
CA ASP A 500 4.06 -22.92 7.49
C ASP A 500 3.39 -21.56 7.23
N LEU A 501 3.76 -20.56 8.04
CA LEU A 501 3.24 -19.20 7.91
C LEU A 501 3.71 -18.49 6.63
N ILE A 502 4.85 -18.88 6.06
CA ILE A 502 5.39 -18.26 4.85
C ILE A 502 4.49 -18.64 3.68
N GLN A 503 4.20 -19.93 3.51
CA GLN A 503 3.29 -20.43 2.50
C GLN A 503 1.88 -19.82 2.64
N LEU A 504 1.40 -19.66 3.88
CA LEU A 504 0.12 -18.99 4.15
C LEU A 504 0.14 -17.54 3.64
N VAL A 505 1.18 -16.78 3.96
CA VAL A 505 1.30 -15.38 3.53
C VAL A 505 1.44 -15.29 2.01
N GLU A 506 2.32 -16.07 1.40
CA GLU A 506 2.53 -16.10 -0.06
C GLU A 506 1.25 -16.46 -0.81
N PHE A 507 0.52 -17.47 -0.34
CA PHE A 507 -0.77 -17.82 -0.91
C PHE A 507 -1.73 -16.63 -0.86
N HIS A 508 -1.82 -15.92 0.27
CA HIS A 508 -2.74 -14.79 0.43
C HIS A 508 -2.25 -13.49 -0.22
N GLN A 509 -0.99 -13.41 -0.64
CA GLN A 509 -0.47 -12.34 -1.50
C GLN A 509 -0.97 -12.50 -2.95
N ILE A 510 -1.12 -13.75 -3.41
CA ILE A 510 -1.58 -14.07 -4.77
C ILE A 510 -3.10 -14.24 -4.83
N ASN A 511 -3.68 -14.84 -3.80
CA ASN A 511 -5.08 -15.25 -3.72
C ASN A 511 -5.79 -14.53 -2.58
N ARG A 512 -7.07 -14.22 -2.75
CA ARG A 512 -7.85 -13.62 -1.67
C ARG A 512 -8.17 -14.64 -0.58
N GLY A 513 -8.48 -15.88 -0.95
CA GLY A 513 -9.00 -16.89 -0.01
C GLY A 513 -10.21 -16.34 0.76
N ILE A 514 -10.20 -16.53 2.07
CA ILE A 514 -11.23 -16.04 3.01
C ILE A 514 -11.07 -14.55 3.36
N LEU A 515 -9.98 -13.89 2.96
CA LEU A 515 -9.70 -12.51 3.30
C LEU A 515 -10.58 -11.56 2.46
N PRO A 516 -10.76 -10.29 2.86
CA PRO A 516 -11.51 -9.33 2.06
C PRO A 516 -10.71 -8.79 0.87
N CYS A 517 -9.38 -8.82 0.94
CA CYS A 517 -8.45 -8.41 -0.12
C CYS A 517 -7.15 -9.22 -0.01
N LYS A 518 -6.34 -9.18 -1.08
CA LYS A 518 -5.01 -9.81 -1.10
C LYS A 518 -4.07 -9.06 -0.15
N LEU A 519 -3.11 -9.78 0.42
CA LEU A 519 -2.00 -9.20 1.16
C LEU A 519 -1.08 -8.47 0.17
N ARG A 520 -0.81 -7.19 0.39
CA ARG A 520 -0.03 -6.36 -0.54
C ARG A 520 1.20 -5.74 0.09
N HIS A 521 1.03 -5.23 1.30
CA HIS A 521 2.01 -4.38 1.95
C HIS A 521 2.22 -4.86 3.36
N TYR A 522 3.37 -5.47 3.66
CA TYR A 522 3.65 -5.84 5.04
C TYR A 522 4.17 -4.64 5.83
N CYS A 523 3.70 -4.50 7.06
CA CYS A 523 4.23 -3.51 7.99
C CYS A 523 5.64 -3.90 8.40
N THR A 524 6.56 -2.94 8.35
CA THR A 524 7.96 -3.11 8.81
C THR A 524 8.27 -2.08 9.86
N CYS A 525 8.80 -2.46 11.01
CA CYS A 525 9.41 -1.49 11.91
C CYS A 525 10.75 -1.07 11.31
N VAL A 526 10.89 0.20 10.95
CA VAL A 526 12.09 0.70 10.29
C VAL A 526 13.16 1.02 11.33
N ALA A 527 14.20 0.19 11.37
CA ALA A 527 15.42 0.49 12.12
C ALA A 527 16.33 1.35 11.24
N LEU A 528 16.79 2.48 11.77
CA LEU A 528 17.70 3.36 11.04
C LEU A 528 19.13 2.89 11.16
#